data_AF-A0A3D2T1M4-F1
#
_entry.id   AF-A0A3D2T1M4-F1
#
_cell.length_a   1.000
_cell.length_b   1.000
_cell.length_c   1.000
_cell.angle_alpha   90.00
_cell.angle_beta   90.00
_cell.angle_gamma   90.00
#
_symmetry.space_group_name_H-M   'P 1'
#
loop_
_entity.id
_entity.type
_entity.pdbx_description
1 polymer ?
#
loop_
_entity_poly.entity_id
_entity_poly.type
_entity_poly.pdbx_seq_one_letter_code
_entity_poly.pdbx_strand_id
1 'polypeptide(L)'
;MGAVYYERGSNGEWEPGGTPGGPVSYPFARGSGGMISTAWDYAVFCQMFLNGGIYNGVRILEPETVELMTSPKIQVSGGGGYGYGWRITDGTYGHGGSDGTNAWVDPEREIIGLVFTQTPRGRVSLDRFRQLVNLSIEEER
;
A
#
# COMPACT_ATOMS: atom_id res chain seq x y z
N MET A 1 13.31 1.92 -14.08
CA MET A 1 13.98 2.97 -13.29
C MET A 1 13.72 2.61 -11.83
N GLY A 2 14.74 2.44 -10.99
CA GLY A 2 14.51 2.04 -9.59
C GLY A 2 14.17 3.25 -8.72
N ALA A 3 13.40 3.05 -7.65
CA ALA A 3 13.04 4.11 -6.71
C ALA A 3 14.18 4.39 -5.72
N VAL A 4 14.37 5.66 -5.38
CA VAL A 4 15.26 6.14 -4.31
C VAL A 4 14.37 6.77 -3.24
N TYR A 5 14.58 6.39 -1.98
CA TYR A 5 13.95 7.07 -0.86
C TYR A 5 14.98 7.95 -0.14
N TYR A 6 14.49 9.01 0.48
CA TYR A 6 15.33 9.99 1.16
C TYR A 6 15.02 9.99 2.65
N GLU A 7 16.07 10.09 3.44
CA GLU A 7 16.02 10.28 4.88
C GLU A 7 16.53 11.69 5.21
N ARG A 8 16.09 12.23 6.34
CA ARG A 8 16.56 13.54 6.80
C ARG A 8 17.78 13.35 7.70
N GLY A 9 18.93 13.81 7.22
CA GLY A 9 20.19 13.78 7.95
C GLY A 9 20.14 14.62 9.23
N SER A 10 21.11 14.41 10.12
CA SER A 10 21.24 15.17 11.37
C SER A 10 21.53 16.66 11.14
N ASN A 11 22.11 16.99 9.99
CA ASN A 11 22.31 18.35 9.46
C ASN A 11 21.01 18.98 8.90
N GLY A 12 19.91 18.22 8.83
CA GLY A 12 18.63 18.66 8.31
C GLY A 12 18.48 18.55 6.79
N GLU A 13 19.54 18.11 6.07
CA GLU A 13 19.52 17.87 4.63
C GLU A 13 18.87 16.53 4.28
N TRP A 14 18.45 16.38 3.03
CA TRP A 14 17.91 15.11 2.52
C TRP A 14 19.03 14.28 1.91
N GLU A 15 19.21 13.08 2.44
CA GLU A 15 20.23 12.13 1.99
C GLU A 15 19.52 10.87 1.46
N PRO A 16 20.04 10.23 0.40
CA PRO A 16 19.47 8.99 -0.11
C PRO A 16 19.65 7.87 0.92
N GLY A 17 18.55 7.29 1.40
CA GLY A 17 18.58 6.16 2.33
C GLY A 17 18.81 4.81 1.64
N GLY A 18 18.49 4.72 0.34
CA GLY A 18 18.74 3.54 -0.46
C GLY A 18 18.71 3.84 -1.95
N THR A 19 19.65 3.27 -2.71
CA THR A 19 19.78 3.45 -4.15
C THR A 19 19.67 2.13 -4.90
N PRO A 20 19.01 2.07 -6.07
CA PRO A 20 18.99 0.88 -6.91
C PRO A 20 20.41 0.41 -7.27
N GLY A 21 20.73 -0.85 -6.95
CA GLY A 21 22.07 -1.41 -7.17
C GLY A 21 23.13 -0.95 -6.14
N GLY A 22 22.74 -0.16 -5.14
CA GLY A 22 23.59 0.23 -4.03
C GLY A 22 23.84 -0.91 -3.03
N PRO A 23 24.70 -0.68 -2.02
CA PRO A 23 24.97 -1.65 -0.97
C PRO A 23 23.69 -1.99 -0.19
N VAL A 24 23.52 -3.26 0.16
CA VAL A 24 22.37 -3.73 0.94
C VAL A 24 22.67 -3.65 2.44
N SER A 25 21.74 -3.08 3.21
CA SER A 25 21.86 -3.02 4.68
C SER A 25 21.67 -4.39 5.35
N TYR A 26 21.07 -5.35 4.64
CA TYR A 26 20.82 -6.71 5.13
C TYR A 26 21.19 -7.74 4.05
N PRO A 27 21.73 -8.90 4.42
CA PRO A 27 22.15 -9.93 3.46
C PRO A 27 20.97 -10.71 2.83
N PHE A 28 19.73 -10.28 3.06
CA PHE A 28 18.51 -10.91 2.54
C PHE A 28 17.39 -9.87 2.36
N ALA A 29 16.42 -10.20 1.50
CA ALA A 29 15.24 -9.38 1.28
C ALA A 29 14.32 -9.39 2.51
N ARG A 30 13.99 -8.21 3.06
CA ARG A 30 13.02 -8.08 4.15
C ARG A 30 11.61 -7.87 3.62
N GLY A 31 10.84 -8.95 3.50
CA GLY A 31 9.47 -8.90 2.95
C GLY A 31 8.48 -8.04 3.72
N SER A 32 8.68 -7.82 5.03
CA SER A 32 7.75 -7.06 5.88
C SER A 32 7.99 -5.54 5.91
N GLY A 33 9.12 -5.05 5.41
CA GLY A 33 9.47 -3.62 5.56
C GLY A 33 10.82 -3.20 4.98
N GLY A 34 11.38 -3.95 4.03
CA GLY A 34 12.56 -3.53 3.27
C GLY A 34 12.25 -3.19 1.80
N MET A 35 10.97 -3.18 1.42
CA MET A 35 10.56 -2.88 0.05
C MET A 35 10.55 -1.37 -0.19
N ILE A 36 11.14 -0.97 -1.33
CA ILE A 36 11.12 0.40 -1.83
C ILE A 36 10.37 0.37 -3.16
N SER A 37 9.43 1.28 -3.35
CA SER A 37 8.59 1.34 -4.55
C SER A 37 8.16 2.78 -4.85
N THR A 38 7.57 3.00 -6.02
CA THR A 38 6.86 4.24 -6.37
C THR A 38 5.37 4.09 -6.10
N ALA A 39 4.64 5.20 -6.01
CA ALA A 39 3.17 5.16 -5.92
C ALA A 39 2.56 4.46 -7.15
N TRP A 40 3.12 4.68 -8.33
CA TRP A 40 2.63 4.06 -9.57
C TRP A 40 2.84 2.55 -9.60
N ASP A 41 4.05 2.08 -9.23
CA ASP A 41 4.33 0.64 -9.19
C ASP A 41 3.47 -0.08 -8.14
N TYR A 42 3.20 0.58 -7.00
CA TYR A 42 2.28 0.04 -6.00
C TYR A 42 0.82 0.05 -6.50
N ALA A 43 0.41 1.05 -7.28
CA ALA A 43 -0.90 1.08 -7.91
C ALA A 43 -1.11 -0.09 -8.87
N VAL A 44 -0.08 -0.46 -9.65
CA VAL A 44 -0.10 -1.66 -10.51
C VAL A 44 -0.33 -2.93 -9.69
N PHE A 45 0.36 -3.06 -8.55
CA PHE A 45 0.15 -4.17 -7.62
C PHE A 45 -1.28 -4.21 -7.07
N CYS A 46 -1.81 -3.07 -6.59
CA CYS A 46 -3.19 -2.96 -6.14
C CYS A 46 -4.20 -3.24 -7.26
N GLN A 47 -3.93 -2.80 -8.48
CA GLN A 47 -4.80 -3.03 -9.64
C GLN A 47 -4.88 -4.52 -9.99
N MET A 48 -3.79 -5.27 -9.84
CA MET A 48 -3.82 -6.73 -9.98
C MET A 48 -4.80 -7.37 -9.01
N PHE A 49 -4.82 -6.94 -7.74
CA PHE A 49 -5.79 -7.42 -6.76
C PHE A 49 -7.22 -6.97 -7.08
N LEU A 50 -7.41 -5.70 -7.45
CA LEU A 50 -8.74 -5.18 -7.83
C LEU A 50 -9.34 -5.95 -9.02
N ASN A 51 -8.49 -6.34 -9.97
CA ASN A 51 -8.88 -7.12 -11.14
C ASN A 51 -9.00 -8.64 -10.88
N GLY A 52 -8.98 -9.09 -9.62
CA GLY A 52 -9.11 -10.52 -9.30
C GLY A 52 -7.91 -11.37 -9.75
N GLY A 53 -6.70 -10.80 -9.72
CA GLY A 53 -5.46 -11.54 -9.94
C GLY A 53 -4.79 -11.29 -11.30
N ILE A 54 -5.35 -10.41 -12.13
CA ILE A 54 -4.89 -10.15 -13.50
C ILE A 54 -4.39 -8.71 -13.65
N TYR A 55 -3.23 -8.54 -14.28
CA TYR A 55 -2.77 -7.22 -14.72
C TYR A 55 -2.22 -7.32 -16.14
N ASN A 56 -2.58 -6.35 -16.98
CA ASN A 56 -2.13 -6.28 -18.38
C ASN A 56 -2.34 -7.59 -19.17
N GLY A 57 -3.50 -8.24 -18.99
CA GLY A 57 -3.83 -9.52 -19.65
C GLY A 57 -3.10 -10.75 -19.11
N VAL A 58 -2.21 -10.60 -18.12
CA VAL A 58 -1.47 -11.71 -17.52
C VAL A 58 -2.07 -12.07 -16.16
N ARG A 59 -2.38 -13.35 -15.98
CA ARG A 59 -2.78 -13.89 -14.67
C ARG A 59 -1.56 -14.08 -13.78
N ILE A 60 -1.58 -13.43 -12.62
CA ILE A 60 -0.54 -13.53 -11.59
C ILE A 60 -1.04 -14.37 -10.41
N LEU A 61 -2.31 -14.18 -10.04
CA LEU A 61 -3.00 -14.97 -9.02
C LEU A 61 -4.32 -15.51 -9.56
N GLU A 62 -4.75 -16.67 -9.07
CA GLU A 62 -6.12 -17.13 -9.32
C GLU A 62 -7.13 -16.28 -8.55
N PRO A 63 -8.35 -16.07 -9.05
CA PRO A 63 -9.35 -15.24 -8.38
C PRO A 63 -9.66 -15.72 -6.96
N GLU A 64 -9.71 -17.04 -6.75
CA GLU A 64 -9.94 -17.65 -5.43
C GLU A 64 -8.77 -17.38 -4.48
N THR A 65 -7.55 -17.22 -5.01
CA THR A 65 -6.39 -16.84 -4.19
C THR A 65 -6.50 -15.39 -3.73
N VAL A 66 -6.94 -14.49 -4.62
CA VAL A 66 -7.20 -13.09 -4.25
C VAL A 66 -8.25 -13.01 -3.17
N GLU A 67 -9.39 -13.67 -3.36
CA GLU A 67 -10.47 -13.74 -2.37
C GLU A 67 -9.98 -14.30 -1.02
N LEU A 68 -9.18 -15.37 -1.06
CA LEU A 68 -8.60 -15.95 0.14
C LEU A 68 -7.71 -14.95 0.89
N MET A 69 -6.86 -14.20 0.16
CA MET A 69 -5.94 -13.23 0.76
C MET A 69 -6.65 -12.00 1.32
N THR A 70 -7.72 -11.53 0.67
CA THR A 70 -8.47 -10.33 1.02
C THR A 70 -9.68 -10.59 1.94
N SER A 71 -9.84 -11.83 2.41
CA SER A 71 -10.87 -12.21 3.39
C SER A 71 -10.32 -12.23 4.83
N PRO A 72 -11.08 -11.76 5.84
CA PRO A 72 -10.66 -11.81 7.24
C PRO A 72 -10.32 -13.23 7.69
N LYS A 73 -9.13 -13.43 8.25
CA LYS A 73 -8.70 -14.69 8.90
C LYS A 73 -8.67 -14.56 10.41
N ILE A 74 -8.38 -13.36 10.90
CA ILE A 74 -8.43 -13.01 12.30
C ILE A 74 -9.13 -11.66 12.48
N GLN A 75 -9.70 -11.44 13.66
CA GLN A 75 -10.18 -10.14 14.10
C GLN A 75 -9.01 -9.34 14.67
N VAL A 76 -9.03 -8.02 14.48
CA VAL A 76 -8.00 -7.12 15.01
C VAL A 76 -8.62 -6.19 16.06
N SER A 77 -7.86 -5.88 17.10
CA SER A 77 -8.26 -4.87 18.08
C SER A 77 -8.56 -3.53 17.41
N GLY A 78 -9.67 -2.90 17.80
CA GLY A 78 -10.16 -1.68 17.16
C GLY A 78 -11.08 -1.91 15.95
N GLY A 79 -11.46 -3.16 15.65
CA GLY A 79 -12.48 -3.50 14.64
C GLY A 79 -11.89 -4.07 13.34
N GLY A 80 -12.73 -4.62 12.47
CA GLY A 80 -12.30 -5.24 11.21
C GLY A 80 -11.43 -6.49 11.39
N GLY A 81 -10.82 -6.95 10.30
CA GLY A 81 -10.00 -8.16 10.28
C GLY A 81 -8.62 -7.98 9.66
N TYR A 82 -7.85 -9.06 9.69
CA TYR A 82 -6.60 -9.19 8.93
C TYR A 82 -6.66 -10.46 8.09
N GLY A 83 -6.39 -10.31 6.80
CA GLY A 83 -6.27 -11.38 5.82
C GLY A 83 -4.82 -11.84 5.68
N TYR A 84 -4.47 -12.45 4.55
CA TYR A 84 -3.08 -12.78 4.26
C TYR A 84 -2.36 -11.56 3.66
N GLY A 85 -1.76 -10.76 4.54
CA GLY A 85 -0.99 -9.56 4.18
C GLY A 85 -1.80 -8.27 4.07
N TRP A 86 -3.11 -8.32 4.38
CA TRP A 86 -4.02 -7.19 4.23
C TRP A 86 -4.78 -6.88 5.51
N ARG A 87 -4.83 -5.60 5.88
CA ARG A 87 -5.80 -5.09 6.86
C ARG A 87 -7.13 -4.92 6.16
N ILE A 88 -8.21 -5.43 6.75
CA ILE A 88 -9.55 -5.41 6.16
C ILE A 88 -10.48 -4.65 7.10
N THR A 89 -11.09 -3.58 6.59
CA THR A 89 -12.03 -2.73 7.33
C THR A 89 -13.11 -2.26 6.37
N ASP A 90 -14.38 -2.42 6.74
CA ASP A 90 -15.55 -1.95 5.99
C ASP A 90 -15.51 -2.31 4.50
N GLY A 91 -15.30 -3.59 4.18
CA GLY A 91 -15.25 -4.09 2.81
C GLY A 91 -13.98 -3.76 2.02
N THR A 92 -13.10 -2.92 2.56
CA THR A 92 -11.85 -2.51 1.91
C THR A 92 -10.65 -3.23 2.49
N TYR A 93 -9.62 -3.45 1.66
CA TYR A 93 -8.36 -4.04 2.09
C TYR A 93 -7.18 -3.12 1.81
N GLY A 94 -6.23 -3.03 2.74
CA GLY A 94 -5.12 -2.09 2.64
C GLY A 94 -3.95 -2.41 3.56
N HIS A 95 -2.86 -1.65 3.42
CA HIS A 95 -1.68 -1.76 4.27
C HIS A 95 -0.99 -0.40 4.40
N GLY A 96 -0.47 -0.12 5.60
CA GLY A 96 0.34 1.07 5.88
C GLY A 96 1.82 0.74 6.07
N GLY A 97 2.68 1.74 5.97
CA GLY A 97 4.10 1.67 6.30
C GLY A 97 4.48 2.72 7.35
N SER A 98 5.50 2.41 8.16
CA SER A 98 5.98 3.27 9.24
C SER A 98 6.43 4.66 8.78
N ASP A 99 6.86 4.76 7.53
CA ASP A 99 7.44 5.96 6.93
C ASP A 99 6.38 6.86 6.25
N GLY A 100 5.10 6.64 6.54
CA GLY A 100 3.99 7.46 6.05
C GLY A 100 3.49 7.03 4.67
N THR A 101 3.61 5.74 4.33
CA THR A 101 2.96 5.16 3.17
C THR A 101 1.64 4.52 3.56
N ASN A 102 0.62 4.67 2.72
CA ASN A 102 -0.63 3.95 2.89
C ASN A 102 -1.27 3.65 1.54
N ALA A 103 -1.89 2.48 1.46
CA ALA A 103 -2.60 1.97 0.31
C ALA A 103 -3.89 1.28 0.75
N TRP A 104 -4.97 1.47 0.00
CA TRP A 104 -6.18 0.65 0.12
C TRP A 104 -6.83 0.41 -1.23
N VAL A 105 -7.61 -0.66 -1.30
CA VAL A 105 -8.44 -1.03 -2.43
C VAL A 105 -9.88 -1.18 -1.92
N ASP A 106 -10.80 -0.54 -2.63
CA ASP A 106 -12.23 -0.65 -2.45
C ASP A 106 -12.81 -1.41 -3.66
N PRO A 107 -13.05 -2.72 -3.53
CA PRO A 107 -13.53 -3.52 -4.66
C PRO A 107 -14.99 -3.23 -5.01
N GLU A 108 -15.80 -2.72 -4.08
CA GLU A 108 -17.21 -2.38 -4.36
C GLU A 108 -17.32 -1.13 -5.22
N ARG A 109 -16.44 -0.15 -4.98
CA ARG A 109 -16.40 1.12 -5.72
C ARG A 109 -15.37 1.16 -6.84
N GLU A 110 -14.59 0.10 -7.01
CA GLU A 110 -13.48 0.01 -7.97
C GLU A 110 -12.43 1.11 -7.80
N ILE A 111 -12.09 1.46 -6.55
CA ILE A 111 -11.15 2.53 -6.21
C ILE A 111 -9.85 1.96 -5.63
N ILE A 112 -8.73 2.53 -6.06
CA ILE A 112 -7.43 2.36 -5.39
C ILE A 112 -7.00 3.72 -4.85
N GLY A 113 -6.70 3.78 -3.56
CA GLY A 113 -6.20 4.97 -2.90
C GLY A 113 -4.77 4.77 -2.39
N LEU A 114 -3.91 5.75 -2.66
CA LEU A 114 -2.49 5.73 -2.29
C LEU A 114 -2.04 7.10 -1.78
N VAL A 115 -1.31 7.12 -0.67
CA VAL A 115 -0.67 8.34 -0.15
C VAL A 115 0.70 8.01 0.44
N PHE A 116 1.76 8.43 -0.25
CA PHE A 116 3.16 8.15 0.11
C PHE A 116 3.87 9.46 0.43
N THR A 117 4.01 9.79 1.71
CA THR A 117 4.46 11.13 2.13
C THR A 117 5.91 11.21 2.60
N GLN A 118 6.56 10.07 2.86
CA GLN A 118 7.90 10.02 3.45
C GLN A 118 7.99 10.85 4.76
N THR A 119 6.94 10.77 5.57
CA THR A 119 6.85 11.41 6.88
C THR A 119 6.67 10.34 7.96
N PRO A 120 7.76 9.85 8.57
CA PRO A 120 7.68 8.87 9.64
C PRO A 120 6.77 9.34 10.77
N ARG A 121 6.00 8.42 11.35
CA ARG A 121 5.11 8.65 12.51
C ARG A 121 3.92 9.59 12.25
N GLY A 122 3.37 9.60 11.04
CA GLY A 122 1.95 9.94 10.84
C GLY A 122 1.56 11.41 11.01
N ARG A 123 2.29 12.34 10.36
CA ARG A 123 1.82 13.74 10.27
C ARG A 123 0.62 13.93 9.33
N VAL A 124 0.26 12.90 8.55
CA VAL A 124 -0.87 12.92 7.61
C VAL A 124 -1.96 11.99 8.13
N SER A 125 -3.17 12.53 8.33
CA SER A 125 -4.33 11.72 8.70
C SER A 125 -4.80 10.93 7.48
N LEU A 126 -4.60 9.61 7.53
CA LEU A 126 -5.04 8.67 6.50
C LEU A 126 -6.57 8.70 6.34
N ASP A 127 -7.28 8.77 7.46
CA ASP A 127 -8.74 8.87 7.48
C ASP A 127 -9.20 10.13 6.74
N ARG A 128 -8.52 11.26 6.95
CA ARG A 128 -8.85 12.50 6.25
C ARG A 128 -8.60 12.40 4.76
N PHE A 129 -7.48 11.81 4.34
CA PHE A 129 -7.20 11.60 2.92
C PHE A 129 -8.27 10.71 2.27
N ARG A 130 -8.59 9.57 2.90
CA ARG A 130 -9.63 8.66 2.42
C ARG A 130 -11.01 9.31 2.35
N GLN A 131 -11.38 10.11 3.35
CA GLN A 131 -12.63 10.89 3.33
C GLN A 131 -12.67 11.85 2.14
N LEU A 132 -11.58 12.58 1.87
CA LEU A 132 -11.53 13.52 0.76
C LEU A 132 -11.62 12.81 -0.60
N VAL A 133 -10.95 11.66 -0.76
CA VAL A 133 -11.07 10.83 -1.98
C VAL A 133 -12.50 10.36 -2.17
N ASN A 134 -13.14 9.83 -1.13
CA ASN A 134 -14.53 9.38 -1.19
C ASN A 134 -15.49 10.54 -1.52
N LEU A 135 -15.25 11.75 -1.01
CA LEU A 135 -16.08 12.93 -1.31
C LEU A 135 -15.87 13.47 -2.73
N SER A 136 -14.69 13.26 -3.33
CA SER A 136 -14.38 13.72 -4.69
C SER A 136 -14.96 12.84 -5.79
N ILE A 137 -15.42 11.64 -5.44
CA ILE A 137 -16.05 10.70 -6.36
C ILE A 137 -17.55 10.91 -6.16
N GLU A 138 -18.10 11.90 -6.86
CA GLU A 138 -19.53 12.22 -6.81
C GLU A 138 -20.35 10.97 -7.18
N GLU A 139 -21.45 10.74 -6.45
CA GLU A 139 -22.44 9.73 -6.82
C GLU A 139 -23.13 10.14 -8.14
N GLU A 140 -22.51 9.86 -9.30
CA GLU A 140 -23.23 9.81 -10.58
C GLU A 140 -24.09 8.53 -10.67
N ARG A 141 -24.88 8.24 -9.62
CA ARG A 141 -25.87 7.16 -9.61
C ARG A 141 -27.28 7.70 -9.50
#